data_AF-A0A7S4R9R8-F1
#
_entry.id   AF-A0A7S4R9R8-F1
#
_cell.length_a   1.000
_cell.length_b   1.000
_cell.length_c   1.000
_cell.angle_alpha   90.00
_cell.angle_beta   90.00
_cell.angle_gamma   90.00
#
_symmetry.space_group_name_H-M   'P 1'
#
loop_
_entity.id
_entity.type
_entity.pdbx_description
1 polymer ?
#
loop_
_entity_poly.entity_id
_entity_poly.type
_entity_poly.pdbx_seq_one_letter_code
_entity_poly.pdbx_strand_id
1 'polypeptide(L)'
;EHFRSCRPAPACGQPGPGAAPGRRRKAMTLPGRAAALPLLAVALQAGVASAWGWFSACCGNPLGGTCADGSAGNPCCGKGGCNAMCCGCSDGCRERKPEVGHLPITAEMRRVPLNQWPMLQAHDAGSSYAESDTCTVHNQVNSWAVTQSRGGFRHLLGCGARAIDLRPYVKGDGHLVMHHGSILFNTPVSEALEDVISWANDHDGTFILIVMGHCTGEGEHATDACVSKTNRVITRAGIASLRCEDIAGTTLGEAMRRGAQPKGGSVLATWAGCVDFNWDADIKCYGAAMQAASQAVDGLQNQEELGPDLASVLDFASREQPHNGSAVEGALRRQLPADHRRLFMAEMSCYGSEHDRQQAFRPLWNYMDKLCNTAKPPHENKDWLWVAQAHWQYDGASIAEGTARGSCILKDSQRSDINKQVADKIRAGQYKHLNIVEVDHICYKGEELTTAIHEFILNKLAKPQGKFETLAEPVVVERLARGRSVMLWAGPLLLVLGGFASGATVLLRRRLHRRTCQGHHPDGAGTVEGSASERLVECCSSAAS
;
A
#
# COMPACT_ATOMS: atom_id res chain seq x y z
N GLU A 1 -30.89 -27.89 29.94
CA GLU A 1 -30.55 -29.02 30.83
C GLU A 1 -29.21 -29.61 30.37
N HIS A 2 -28.34 -29.95 31.34
CA HIS A 2 -27.05 -30.67 31.20
C HIS A 2 -25.97 -29.96 30.34
N PHE A 3 -24.95 -29.32 30.92
CA PHE A 3 -23.88 -29.98 31.69
C PHE A 3 -23.33 -29.13 32.85
N ARG A 4 -22.92 -29.83 33.91
CA ARG A 4 -22.43 -29.32 35.18
C ARG A 4 -20.91 -29.11 35.19
N SER A 5 -20.54 -28.03 35.88
CA SER A 5 -19.37 -27.79 36.75
C SER A 5 -18.20 -28.78 36.77
N CYS A 6 -16.99 -28.24 36.58
CA CYS A 6 -15.80 -28.64 37.33
C CYS A 6 -15.19 -27.40 38.01
N ARG A 7 -15.08 -27.43 39.34
CA ARG A 7 -14.30 -26.48 40.15
C ARG A 7 -12.84 -26.97 40.30
N PRO A 8 -11.88 -26.08 40.60
CA PRO A 8 -10.45 -26.38 40.59
C PRO A 8 -9.97 -26.99 41.92
N ALA A 9 -8.89 -27.78 41.84
CA ALA A 9 -8.13 -28.27 43.00
C ALA A 9 -6.76 -27.57 43.08
N PRO A 10 -6.12 -27.54 44.27
CA PRO A 10 -5.36 -26.38 44.75
C PRO A 10 -3.84 -26.47 44.56
N ALA A 11 -3.21 -25.33 44.85
CA ALA A 11 -1.78 -25.07 44.86
C ALA A 11 -0.98 -25.93 45.86
N CYS A 12 0.19 -26.38 45.40
CA CYS A 12 1.38 -26.80 46.15
C CYS A 12 2.57 -26.47 45.20
N GLY A 13 3.71 -25.89 45.54
CA GLY A 13 4.39 -25.51 46.78
C GLY A 13 5.84 -25.25 46.33
N GLN A 14 6.46 -24.14 46.75
CA GLN A 14 7.90 -23.92 46.52
C GLN A 14 8.74 -24.82 47.43
N PRO A 15 9.98 -25.14 47.01
CA PRO A 15 11.09 -24.81 47.90
C PRO A 15 12.36 -24.31 47.17
N GLY A 16 12.89 -23.18 47.65
CA GLY A 16 14.26 -23.05 48.20
C GLY A 16 15.49 -23.07 47.25
N PRO A 17 16.48 -22.16 47.46
CA PRO A 17 17.69 -22.07 46.64
C PRO A 17 18.80 -23.03 47.13
N GLY A 18 19.37 -23.81 46.21
CA GLY A 18 20.50 -24.71 46.46
C GLY A 18 21.83 -24.14 46.01
N ALA A 19 22.76 -24.03 46.96
CA ALA A 19 24.11 -23.51 46.82
C ALA A 19 25.07 -24.41 46.02
N ALA A 20 26.13 -23.78 45.50
CA ALA A 20 27.27 -24.35 44.79
C ALA A 20 28.08 -25.39 45.60
N PRO A 21 28.97 -26.13 44.91
CA PRO A 21 30.36 -26.12 45.37
C PRO A 21 31.40 -26.01 44.24
N GLY A 22 32.48 -25.30 44.56
CA GLY A 22 33.56 -24.96 43.65
C GLY A 22 34.51 -26.09 43.29
N ARG A 23 35.29 -25.85 42.22
CA ARG A 23 36.50 -26.60 41.91
C ARG A 23 37.69 -25.65 41.79
N ARG A 24 38.56 -25.74 42.79
CA ARG A 24 39.94 -25.26 42.77
C ARG A 24 40.71 -26.00 41.68
N ARG A 25 41.38 -25.29 40.77
CA ARG A 25 42.52 -25.83 40.01
C ARG A 25 43.80 -25.13 40.45
N LYS A 26 44.78 -25.95 40.80
CA LYS A 26 46.11 -25.59 41.28
C LYS A 26 46.89 -24.91 40.15
N ALA A 27 47.55 -23.80 40.49
CA ALA A 27 48.62 -23.21 39.71
C ALA A 27 49.88 -24.08 39.82
N MET A 28 50.52 -24.33 38.68
CA MET A 28 51.87 -24.88 38.60
C MET A 28 52.71 -23.86 37.84
N THR A 29 53.59 -23.19 38.58
CA THR A 29 54.63 -22.30 38.07
C THR A 29 55.92 -23.11 37.88
N LEU A 30 56.58 -22.93 36.74
CA LEU A 30 58.03 -23.08 36.60
C LEU A 30 58.57 -22.01 35.61
N PRO A 31 59.82 -21.56 35.79
CA PRO A 31 60.31 -20.31 35.21
C PRO A 31 61.20 -20.54 33.97
N GLY A 32 61.38 -19.47 33.19
CA GLY A 32 62.71 -19.16 32.64
C GLY A 32 62.82 -18.99 31.12
N ARG A 33 62.90 -17.70 30.74
CA ARG A 33 63.80 -17.09 29.73
C ARG A 33 63.59 -17.33 28.22
N ALA A 34 63.49 -16.18 27.54
CA ALA A 34 64.06 -15.77 26.23
C ALA A 34 62.94 -15.23 25.30
N ALA A 35 62.73 -13.91 25.28
CA ALA A 35 63.41 -12.93 24.42
C ALA A 35 62.88 -12.93 22.97
N ALA A 36 62.24 -11.80 22.65
CA ALA A 36 62.05 -11.21 21.32
C ALA A 36 61.33 -12.03 20.24
N LEU A 37 59.99 -11.90 20.17
CA LEU A 37 59.17 -11.84 18.93
C LEU A 37 57.66 -11.91 19.27
N PRO A 38 56.94 -10.80 19.57
CA PRO A 38 55.47 -10.88 19.58
C PRO A 38 54.73 -9.80 18.78
N LEU A 39 55.43 -8.92 18.05
CA LEU A 39 54.74 -7.83 17.31
C LEU A 39 54.38 -8.19 15.86
N LEU A 40 55.05 -9.15 15.23
CA LEU A 40 54.71 -9.57 13.85
C LEU A 40 53.61 -10.65 13.78
N ALA A 41 53.50 -11.51 14.80
CA ALA A 41 52.52 -12.60 14.83
C ALA A 41 51.09 -12.11 15.13
N VAL A 42 50.95 -11.03 15.93
CA VAL A 42 49.65 -10.42 16.24
C VAL A 42 49.08 -9.67 15.02
N ALA A 43 49.92 -9.06 14.19
CA ALA A 43 49.49 -8.41 12.95
C ALA A 43 49.07 -9.41 11.87
N LEU A 44 49.75 -10.57 11.75
CA LEU A 44 49.36 -11.63 10.82
C LEU A 44 48.11 -12.42 11.29
N GLN A 45 47.92 -12.64 12.59
CA GLN A 45 46.69 -13.27 13.09
C GLN A 45 45.47 -12.33 12.99
N ALA A 46 45.64 -11.02 13.17
CA ALA A 46 44.56 -10.05 12.96
C ALA A 46 44.17 -9.88 11.48
N GLY A 47 45.13 -9.98 10.56
CA GLY A 47 44.88 -9.95 9.11
C GLY A 47 44.22 -11.21 8.56
N VAL A 48 44.49 -12.40 9.13
CA VAL A 48 43.87 -13.65 8.70
C VAL A 48 42.51 -13.88 9.38
N ALA A 49 42.33 -13.47 10.64
CA ALA A 49 41.02 -13.59 11.31
C ALA A 49 39.93 -12.69 10.70
N SER A 50 40.30 -11.52 10.16
CA SER A 50 39.37 -10.62 9.47
C SER A 50 38.98 -11.10 8.07
N ALA A 51 39.87 -11.81 7.37
CA ALA A 51 39.58 -12.40 6.06
C ALA A 51 38.65 -13.63 6.14
N TRP A 52 38.73 -14.43 7.21
CA TRP A 52 37.91 -15.64 7.36
C TRP A 52 36.50 -15.36 7.90
N GLY A 53 36.30 -14.29 8.68
CA GLY A 53 34.98 -13.92 9.20
C GLY A 53 33.99 -13.47 8.11
N TRP A 54 34.48 -12.95 6.98
CA TRP A 54 33.64 -12.53 5.85
C TRP A 54 33.24 -13.69 4.94
N PHE A 55 34.09 -14.72 4.82
CA PHE A 55 33.78 -15.91 4.01
C PHE A 55 32.67 -16.78 4.61
N SER A 56 32.54 -16.85 5.94
CA SER A 56 31.59 -17.76 6.59
C SER A 56 30.12 -17.33 6.54
N ALA A 57 29.82 -16.03 6.35
CA ALA A 57 28.45 -15.53 6.42
C ALA A 57 27.61 -15.84 5.17
N CYS A 58 28.24 -16.04 4.00
CA CYS A 58 27.54 -16.39 2.75
C CYS A 58 27.93 -17.77 2.19
N CYS A 59 29.13 -18.30 2.51
CA CYS A 59 29.67 -19.49 1.83
C CYS A 59 29.72 -20.76 2.70
N GLY A 60 29.21 -20.73 3.95
CA GLY A 60 29.32 -21.84 4.90
C GLY A 60 28.09 -22.73 5.05
N ASN A 61 26.94 -22.33 4.49
CA ASN A 61 25.68 -23.06 4.64
C ASN A 61 25.19 -23.60 3.29
N PRO A 62 25.16 -24.93 3.08
CA PRO A 62 24.67 -25.53 1.84
C PRO A 62 23.17 -25.27 1.58
N LEU A 63 22.43 -24.75 2.57
CA LEU A 63 21.01 -24.40 2.46
C LEU A 63 20.76 -22.94 2.04
N GLY A 64 21.82 -22.15 1.79
CA GLY A 64 21.71 -20.71 1.55
C GLY A 64 21.84 -19.87 2.83
N GLY A 65 21.95 -18.55 2.66
CA GLY A 65 22.10 -17.55 3.73
C GLY A 65 21.31 -16.28 3.40
N THR A 66 21.50 -15.22 4.17
CA THR A 66 20.95 -13.89 3.84
C THR A 66 22.04 -13.03 3.23
N CYS A 67 21.73 -12.35 2.13
CA CYS A 67 22.64 -11.38 1.52
C CYS A 67 22.81 -10.16 2.43
N ALA A 68 23.85 -9.35 2.15
CA ALA A 68 24.08 -8.09 2.85
C ALA A 68 22.91 -7.08 2.70
N ASP A 69 22.06 -7.25 1.70
CA ASP A 69 20.84 -6.46 1.48
C ASP A 69 19.58 -7.05 2.16
N GLY A 70 19.74 -8.13 2.95
CA GLY A 70 18.65 -8.80 3.67
C GLY A 70 17.82 -9.76 2.81
N SER A 71 18.08 -9.84 1.50
CA SER A 71 17.42 -10.81 0.63
C SER A 71 17.86 -12.24 0.96
N ALA A 72 16.96 -13.21 0.74
CA ALA A 72 17.32 -14.62 0.78
C ALA A 72 18.39 -14.88 -0.30
N GLY A 73 19.60 -15.13 0.16
CA GLY A 73 20.72 -15.53 -0.67
C GLY A 73 20.72 -17.04 -0.82
N ASN A 74 20.63 -17.51 -2.06
CA ASN A 74 21.42 -18.69 -2.37
C ASN A 74 22.93 -18.33 -2.12
N PRO A 75 23.87 -19.28 -2.10
CA PRO A 75 25.28 -18.97 -1.86
C PRO A 75 25.93 -17.94 -2.84
N CYS A 76 25.17 -17.29 -3.74
CA CYS A 76 25.66 -16.53 -4.88
C CYS A 76 24.79 -15.30 -5.29
N CYS A 77 24.10 -14.60 -4.39
CA CYS A 77 23.09 -13.61 -4.83
C CYS A 77 23.60 -12.16 -5.11
N GLY A 78 23.52 -11.73 -6.39
CA GLY A 78 23.55 -10.44 -7.16
C GLY A 78 24.65 -9.33 -7.32
N LYS A 79 25.92 -9.60 -7.57
CA LYS A 79 26.70 -8.83 -8.59
C LYS A 79 27.71 -9.75 -9.25
N GLY A 80 27.69 -9.96 -10.57
CA GLY A 80 28.69 -10.81 -11.26
C GLY A 80 30.14 -10.51 -10.80
N GLY A 81 31.14 -11.39 -10.91
CA GLY A 81 31.17 -12.78 -11.39
C GLY A 81 31.80 -13.74 -10.37
N CYS A 82 31.74 -15.04 -10.71
CA CYS A 82 31.94 -16.19 -9.82
C CYS A 82 33.31 -16.30 -9.15
N ASN A 83 33.32 -16.84 -7.92
CA ASN A 83 34.51 -17.44 -7.30
C ASN A 83 34.28 -18.95 -7.06
N ALA A 84 35.33 -19.68 -6.66
CA ALA A 84 35.32 -21.15 -6.53
C ALA A 84 34.29 -21.72 -5.50
N MET A 85 33.73 -20.88 -4.63
CA MET A 85 32.67 -21.25 -3.69
C MET A 85 31.28 -20.76 -4.12
N CYS A 86 31.23 -19.94 -5.17
CA CYS A 86 30.03 -19.39 -5.80
C CYS A 86 30.00 -19.78 -7.31
N CYS A 87 30.40 -21.01 -7.63
CA CYS A 87 30.81 -21.48 -8.96
C CYS A 87 29.66 -21.54 -9.98
N GLY A 88 29.43 -20.45 -10.70
CA GLY A 88 28.63 -20.48 -11.94
C GLY A 88 27.31 -19.72 -11.87
N CYS A 89 27.06 -18.92 -10.84
CA CYS A 89 25.95 -17.96 -10.90
C CYS A 89 26.37 -16.76 -11.75
N SER A 90 25.66 -16.58 -12.86
CA SER A 90 25.82 -15.49 -13.83
C SER A 90 25.80 -14.10 -13.22
N ASP A 91 25.27 -13.95 -12.00
CA ASP A 91 24.99 -12.66 -11.37
C ASP A 91 25.73 -12.39 -10.03
N GLY A 92 26.70 -13.21 -9.55
CA GLY A 92 27.64 -13.01 -8.38
C GLY A 92 27.12 -12.37 -7.06
N CYS A 93 27.90 -11.72 -6.16
CA CYS A 93 27.44 -11.21 -4.82
C CYS A 93 26.93 -9.74 -4.77
N ARG A 94 25.68 -9.50 -4.34
CA ARG A 94 24.98 -8.20 -4.18
C ARG A 94 25.76 -7.36 -3.16
N GLU A 95 26.47 -6.31 -3.61
CA GLU A 95 26.77 -5.22 -2.68
C GLU A 95 25.44 -4.68 -2.17
N ARG A 96 25.40 -4.32 -0.87
CA ARG A 96 24.28 -3.58 -0.28
C ARG A 96 23.97 -2.42 -1.23
N LYS A 97 22.79 -2.44 -1.86
CA LYS A 97 22.34 -1.27 -2.61
C LYS A 97 22.50 -0.06 -1.69
N PRO A 98 23.03 1.07 -2.17
CA PRO A 98 22.97 2.30 -1.41
C PRO A 98 21.55 2.43 -0.90
N GLU A 99 21.38 2.55 0.42
CA GLU A 99 20.05 2.86 0.95
C GLU A 99 19.55 4.10 0.22
N VAL A 100 18.26 4.12 -0.13
CA VAL A 100 17.66 5.25 -0.82
C VAL A 100 18.06 6.50 -0.04
N GLY A 101 18.95 7.29 -0.64
CA GLY A 101 19.64 8.37 0.07
C GLY A 101 18.59 9.22 0.76
N HIS A 102 18.84 9.60 2.01
CA HIS A 102 17.89 10.45 2.72
C HIS A 102 17.67 11.74 1.91
N LEU A 103 16.48 11.86 1.32
CA LEU A 103 16.07 13.08 0.65
C LEU A 103 15.78 14.13 1.72
N PRO A 104 16.59 15.21 1.81
CA PRO A 104 16.55 16.12 2.94
C PRO A 104 15.21 16.88 2.99
N ILE A 105 14.62 16.97 4.18
CA ILE A 105 13.42 17.77 4.42
C ILE A 105 13.83 19.22 4.71
N THR A 106 13.62 20.12 3.74
CA THR A 106 13.97 21.54 3.86
C THR A 106 13.06 22.30 4.82
N ALA A 107 13.44 23.54 5.17
CA ALA A 107 12.62 24.40 6.03
C ALA A 107 11.26 24.74 5.40
N GLU A 108 11.20 24.84 4.07
CA GLU A 108 9.98 25.09 3.29
C GLU A 108 9.06 23.86 3.32
N MET A 109 9.62 22.67 3.13
CA MET A 109 8.85 21.41 3.22
C MET A 109 8.21 21.23 4.60
N ARG A 110 8.90 21.64 5.67
CA ARG A 110 8.37 21.57 7.04
C ARG A 110 7.10 22.40 7.25
N ARG A 111 6.79 23.35 6.36
CA ARG A 111 5.56 24.17 6.44
C ARG A 111 4.37 23.53 5.74
N VAL A 112 4.57 22.45 4.98
CA VAL A 112 3.50 21.76 4.27
C VAL A 112 2.55 21.13 5.29
N PRO A 113 1.22 21.34 5.19
CA PRO A 113 0.24 20.63 6.01
C PRO A 113 0.43 19.12 5.90
N LEU A 114 0.34 18.38 7.00
CA LEU A 114 0.61 16.95 7.04
C LEU A 114 -0.34 16.17 6.11
N ASN A 115 -1.61 16.59 6.02
CA ASN A 115 -2.58 16.02 5.08
C ASN A 115 -2.34 16.38 3.59
N GLN A 116 -1.25 17.09 3.29
CA GLN A 116 -0.77 17.40 1.95
C GLN A 116 0.70 17.03 1.74
N TRP A 117 1.34 16.41 2.74
CA TRP A 117 2.72 15.96 2.66
C TRP A 117 2.76 14.57 2.02
N PRO A 118 3.41 14.42 0.85
CA PRO A 118 3.33 13.16 0.15
C PRO A 118 4.32 12.12 0.72
N MET A 119 3.87 10.89 0.92
CA MET A 119 4.61 9.78 1.52
C MET A 119 4.40 8.48 0.76
N LEU A 120 5.42 7.62 0.73
CA LEU A 120 5.29 6.25 0.23
C LEU A 120 4.96 5.31 1.39
N GLN A 121 3.83 4.61 1.32
CA GLN A 121 3.38 3.63 2.33
C GLN A 121 3.59 2.20 1.85
N ALA A 122 4.12 1.36 2.72
CA ALA A 122 4.09 -0.09 2.53
C ALA A 122 2.73 -0.65 2.99
N HIS A 123 1.94 -1.18 2.04
CA HIS A 123 0.67 -1.86 2.30
C HIS A 123 0.88 -3.15 3.09
N ASP A 124 0.06 -3.42 4.12
CA ASP A 124 0.14 -4.65 4.93
C ASP A 124 1.59 -4.97 5.36
N ALA A 125 2.29 -3.95 5.86
CA ALA A 125 3.75 -3.96 5.96
C ALA A 125 4.27 -5.12 6.83
N GLY A 126 3.46 -5.58 7.80
CA GLY A 126 3.80 -6.69 8.68
C GLY A 126 4.09 -8.00 7.95
N SER A 127 3.63 -8.13 6.71
CA SER A 127 3.93 -9.29 5.87
C SER A 127 5.41 -9.42 5.48
N SER A 128 6.21 -8.36 5.64
CA SER A 128 7.68 -8.40 5.50
C SER A 128 8.38 -9.30 6.55
N TYR A 129 7.65 -9.75 7.58
CA TYR A 129 8.10 -10.72 8.59
C TYR A 129 7.65 -12.16 8.29
N ALA A 130 7.10 -12.45 7.10
CA ALA A 130 6.71 -13.80 6.74
C ALA A 130 7.92 -14.77 6.70
N GLU A 131 7.87 -15.83 7.51
CA GLU A 131 8.94 -16.82 7.62
C GLU A 131 9.06 -17.69 6.37
N SER A 132 7.93 -18.19 5.86
CA SER A 132 7.90 -19.16 4.75
C SER A 132 7.82 -18.49 3.37
N ASP A 133 8.33 -19.21 2.36
CA ASP A 133 8.47 -18.67 1.01
C ASP A 133 7.12 -18.31 0.38
N THR A 134 7.12 -17.18 -0.32
CA THR A 134 5.99 -16.69 -1.09
C THR A 134 6.14 -17.09 -2.54
N CYS A 135 5.04 -17.05 -3.30
CA CYS A 135 5.07 -17.34 -4.73
C CYS A 135 5.54 -18.76 -5.05
N THR A 136 5.30 -19.70 -4.14
CA THR A 136 5.58 -21.13 -4.30
C THR A 136 4.27 -21.90 -4.40
N VAL A 137 4.27 -22.97 -5.20
CA VAL A 137 3.09 -23.85 -5.35
C VAL A 137 2.65 -24.51 -4.04
N HIS A 138 3.57 -24.64 -3.09
CA HIS A 138 3.35 -25.30 -1.79
C HIS A 138 2.78 -24.35 -0.72
N ASN A 139 2.79 -23.04 -0.96
CA ASN A 139 2.32 -22.04 0.01
C ASN A 139 1.40 -21.00 -0.64
N GLN A 140 0.25 -21.48 -1.11
CA GLN A 140 -0.73 -20.66 -1.83
C GLN A 140 -1.29 -19.54 -0.94
N VAL A 141 -1.51 -19.82 0.34
CA VAL A 141 -2.01 -18.83 1.31
C VAL A 141 -1.05 -17.63 1.41
N ASN A 142 0.25 -17.88 1.57
CA ASN A 142 1.20 -16.78 1.64
C ASN A 142 1.42 -16.05 0.32
N SER A 143 1.12 -16.69 -0.81
CA SER A 143 1.20 -16.03 -2.12
C SER A 143 0.20 -14.88 -2.26
N TRP A 144 -0.85 -14.86 -1.42
CA TRP A 144 -1.90 -13.83 -1.42
C TRP A 144 -2.04 -13.09 -0.09
N ALA A 145 -1.32 -13.50 0.96
CA ALA A 145 -1.23 -12.75 2.21
C ALA A 145 0.05 -11.90 2.32
N VAL A 146 1.09 -12.19 1.54
CA VAL A 146 2.35 -11.43 1.61
C VAL A 146 2.41 -10.36 0.54
N THR A 147 2.39 -9.11 0.99
CA THR A 147 2.36 -7.90 0.18
C THR A 147 3.73 -7.23 0.07
N GLN A 148 4.65 -7.50 1.00
CA GLN A 148 5.98 -6.91 1.01
C GLN A 148 7.10 -7.95 0.88
N SER A 149 8.25 -7.52 0.38
CA SER A 149 9.47 -8.34 0.43
C SER A 149 9.92 -8.54 1.87
N ARG A 150 10.58 -9.65 2.13
CA ARG A 150 11.11 -9.97 3.47
C ARG A 150 12.21 -9.01 3.90
N GLY A 151 12.39 -8.88 5.21
CA GLY A 151 13.47 -8.10 5.81
C GLY A 151 13.03 -7.18 6.96
N GLY A 152 11.76 -7.25 7.36
CA GLY A 152 11.20 -6.42 8.43
C GLY A 152 11.06 -4.94 8.03
N PHE A 153 10.60 -4.13 8.99
CA PHE A 153 10.30 -2.72 8.74
C PHE A 153 11.55 -1.91 8.42
N ARG A 154 12.69 -2.24 9.02
CA ARG A 154 13.96 -1.57 8.71
C ARG A 154 14.30 -1.69 7.22
N HIS A 155 14.08 -2.87 6.63
CA HIS A 155 14.32 -3.10 5.20
C HIS A 155 13.37 -2.27 4.33
N LEU A 156 12.07 -2.24 4.65
CA LEU A 156 11.07 -1.45 3.91
C LEU A 156 11.41 0.06 3.93
N LEU A 157 11.85 0.59 5.08
CA LEU A 157 12.29 1.98 5.22
C LEU A 157 13.54 2.27 4.37
N GLY A 158 14.50 1.33 4.33
CA GLY A 158 15.67 1.39 3.45
C GLY A 158 15.31 1.37 1.95
N CYS A 159 14.17 0.78 1.60
CA CYS A 159 13.62 0.78 0.24
C CYS A 159 12.80 2.03 -0.12
N GLY A 160 12.67 2.99 0.80
CA GLY A 160 12.01 4.28 0.55
C GLY A 160 10.67 4.48 1.25
N ALA A 161 10.17 3.49 2.01
CA ALA A 161 8.95 3.66 2.80
C ALA A 161 9.08 4.82 3.79
N ARG A 162 8.06 5.68 3.89
CA ARG A 162 7.94 6.75 4.89
C ARG A 162 6.59 6.71 5.61
N ALA A 163 5.73 5.77 5.23
CA ALA A 163 4.57 5.37 5.99
C ALA A 163 4.47 3.83 6.06
N ILE A 164 3.91 3.30 7.15
CA ILE A 164 3.82 1.87 7.45
C ILE A 164 2.37 1.54 7.80
N ASP A 165 1.71 0.68 7.01
CA ASP A 165 0.42 0.08 7.38
C ASP A 165 0.66 -1.07 8.36
N LEU A 166 0.37 -0.81 9.64
CA LEU A 166 0.50 -1.76 10.73
C LEU A 166 -0.88 -2.30 11.12
N ARG A 167 -1.07 -3.61 10.97
CA ARG A 167 -2.32 -4.31 11.33
C ARG A 167 -2.08 -5.27 12.50
N PRO A 168 -2.37 -4.86 13.76
CA PRO A 168 -2.07 -5.65 14.94
C PRO A 168 -3.12 -6.75 15.19
N TYR A 169 -2.68 -7.86 15.77
CA TYR A 169 -3.51 -9.00 16.14
C TYR A 169 -3.18 -9.49 17.54
N VAL A 170 -4.18 -9.72 18.38
CA VAL A 170 -3.99 -10.30 19.72
C VAL A 170 -4.23 -11.81 19.67
N LYS A 171 -3.18 -12.60 19.93
CA LYS A 171 -3.30 -14.05 20.09
C LYS A 171 -3.99 -14.42 21.40
N GLY A 172 -4.48 -15.65 21.52
CA GLY A 172 -5.17 -16.15 22.72
C GLY A 172 -4.29 -16.23 23.97
N ASP A 173 -2.96 -16.25 23.81
CA ASP A 173 -1.99 -16.10 24.90
C ASP A 173 -1.76 -14.62 25.31
N GLY A 174 -2.41 -13.68 24.63
CA GLY A 174 -2.34 -12.26 24.86
C GLY A 174 -1.15 -11.56 24.18
N HIS A 175 -0.33 -12.25 23.38
CA HIS A 175 0.73 -11.62 22.60
C HIS A 175 0.16 -10.78 21.45
N LEU A 176 0.80 -9.65 21.16
CA LEU A 176 0.45 -8.76 20.06
C LEU A 176 1.40 -9.00 18.89
N VAL A 177 0.86 -9.55 17.80
CA VAL A 177 1.56 -9.84 16.55
C VAL A 177 0.94 -9.04 15.41
N MET A 178 1.39 -9.23 14.17
CA MET A 178 0.80 -8.59 12.98
C MET A 178 -0.03 -9.59 12.19
N HIS A 179 -0.97 -9.13 11.38
CA HIS A 179 -1.73 -9.98 10.48
C HIS A 179 -2.06 -9.32 9.14
N HIS A 180 -2.43 -10.14 8.16
CA HIS A 180 -3.13 -9.72 6.95
C HIS A 180 -4.25 -10.73 6.68
N GLY A 181 -5.50 -10.29 6.77
CA GLY A 181 -6.64 -11.20 6.77
C GLY A 181 -6.54 -12.18 7.94
N SER A 182 -6.61 -13.47 7.65
CA SER A 182 -6.48 -14.56 8.63
C SER A 182 -5.04 -15.00 8.89
N ILE A 183 -4.06 -14.42 8.20
CA ILE A 183 -2.66 -14.88 8.26
C ILE A 183 -1.89 -14.05 9.28
N LEU A 184 -1.27 -14.73 10.23
CA LEU A 184 -0.51 -14.13 11.31
C LEU A 184 0.98 -14.15 11.00
N PHE A 185 1.66 -13.04 11.29
CA PHE A 185 3.11 -12.90 11.22
C PHE A 185 3.63 -12.86 12.66
N ASN A 186 4.27 -13.94 13.10
CA ASN A 186 4.53 -14.22 14.53
C ASN A 186 5.47 -13.24 15.24
N THR A 187 6.19 -12.39 14.50
CA THR A 187 7.03 -11.35 15.08
C THR A 187 6.19 -10.42 15.97
N PRO A 188 6.58 -10.23 17.25
CA PRO A 188 5.89 -9.29 18.13
C PRO A 188 5.90 -7.88 17.57
N VAL A 189 4.78 -7.16 17.70
CA VAL A 189 4.70 -5.76 17.25
C VAL A 189 5.77 -4.89 17.90
N SER A 190 6.15 -5.16 19.16
CA SER A 190 7.23 -4.43 19.83
C SER A 190 8.58 -4.55 19.11
N GLU A 191 8.93 -5.74 18.64
CA GLU A 191 10.17 -5.98 17.88
C GLU A 191 10.11 -5.24 16.54
N ALA A 192 8.96 -5.28 15.86
CA ALA A 192 8.78 -4.55 14.62
C ALA A 192 8.86 -3.02 14.77
N LEU A 193 8.46 -2.46 15.92
CA LEU A 193 8.64 -1.04 16.21
C LEU A 193 10.08 -0.67 16.52
N GLU A 194 10.85 -1.59 17.14
CA GLU A 194 12.28 -1.38 17.37
C GLU A 194 13.03 -1.20 16.05
N ASP A 195 12.65 -1.91 14.99
CA ASP A 195 13.14 -1.72 13.62
C ASP A 195 12.95 -0.27 13.12
N VAL A 196 11.74 0.29 13.33
CA VAL A 196 11.40 1.66 12.90
C VAL A 196 12.19 2.69 13.69
N ILE A 197 12.26 2.54 15.01
CA ILE A 197 12.96 3.47 15.91
C ILE A 197 14.46 3.41 15.67
N SER A 198 15.01 2.21 15.51
CA SER A 198 16.41 1.99 15.18
C SER A 198 16.76 2.66 13.85
N TRP A 199 15.95 2.46 12.81
CA TRP A 199 16.16 3.12 11.52
C TRP A 199 16.05 4.65 11.64
N ALA A 200 15.02 5.18 12.30
CA ALA A 200 14.84 6.63 12.46
C ALA A 200 16.03 7.29 13.18
N ASN A 201 16.52 6.66 14.25
CA ASN A 201 17.68 7.11 15.01
C ASN A 201 18.99 7.12 14.19
N ASP A 202 19.09 6.30 13.15
CA ASP A 202 20.25 6.28 12.25
C ASP A 202 20.12 7.32 11.11
N HIS A 203 18.97 7.98 10.97
CA HIS A 203 18.65 8.86 9.83
C HIS A 203 18.05 10.19 10.29
N ASP A 204 18.92 11.12 10.65
CA ASP A 204 18.54 12.50 10.99
C ASP A 204 17.68 13.17 9.92
N GLY A 205 16.72 13.99 10.36
CA GLY A 205 15.87 14.77 9.44
C GLY A 205 14.80 13.95 8.69
N THR A 206 14.66 12.66 8.97
CA THR A 206 13.58 11.82 8.41
C THR A 206 12.27 11.96 9.18
N PHE A 207 11.17 11.62 8.51
CA PHE A 207 9.84 11.51 9.11
C PHE A 207 9.20 10.18 8.68
N ILE A 208 8.62 9.46 9.64
CA ILE A 208 7.94 8.18 9.46
C ILE A 208 6.57 8.26 10.11
N LEU A 209 5.54 7.84 9.38
CA LEU A 209 4.18 7.70 9.88
C LEU A 209 3.80 6.21 9.99
N ILE A 210 3.37 5.77 11.17
CA ILE A 210 2.76 4.46 11.38
C ILE A 210 1.25 4.62 11.35
N VAL A 211 0.57 3.98 10.42
CA VAL A 211 -0.89 3.93 10.35
C VAL A 211 -1.34 2.60 10.93
N MET A 212 -2.09 2.65 12.03
CA MET A 212 -2.56 1.46 12.74
C MET A 212 -4.00 1.13 12.34
N GLY A 213 -4.23 -0.03 11.73
CA GLY A 213 -5.53 -0.43 11.22
C GLY A 213 -5.92 -1.84 11.61
N HIS A 214 -7.15 -2.22 11.26
CA HIS A 214 -7.64 -3.61 11.29
C HIS A 214 -7.41 -4.40 12.59
N CYS A 215 -7.34 -3.71 13.74
CA CYS A 215 -7.03 -4.36 15.02
C CYS A 215 -8.04 -5.47 15.35
N THR A 216 -7.55 -6.70 15.52
CA THR A 216 -8.41 -7.86 15.82
C THR A 216 -7.66 -8.89 16.68
N GLY A 217 -8.22 -10.08 16.90
CA GLY A 217 -7.55 -11.13 17.66
C GLY A 217 -8.46 -12.32 18.03
N GLU A 218 -7.96 -13.16 18.92
CA GLU A 218 -8.68 -14.32 19.48
C GLU A 218 -9.43 -13.94 20.76
N GLY A 219 -10.74 -14.22 20.80
CA GLY A 219 -11.60 -14.02 21.97
C GLY A 219 -12.65 -12.92 21.83
N GLU A 220 -13.63 -12.92 22.74
CA GLU A 220 -14.83 -12.05 22.68
C GLU A 220 -14.51 -10.54 22.75
N HIS A 221 -13.39 -10.17 23.37
CA HIS A 221 -12.95 -8.78 23.53
C HIS A 221 -11.65 -8.49 22.79
N ALA A 222 -11.34 -9.26 21.74
CA ALA A 222 -10.07 -9.18 21.07
C ALA A 222 -9.79 -7.82 20.43
N THR A 223 -10.79 -7.17 19.83
CA THR A 223 -10.64 -5.84 19.21
C THR A 223 -10.25 -4.77 20.23
N ASP A 224 -10.97 -4.67 21.35
CA ASP A 224 -10.66 -3.70 22.41
C ASP A 224 -9.30 -3.99 23.06
N ALA A 225 -9.03 -5.28 23.31
CA ALA A 225 -7.73 -5.72 23.82
C ALA A 225 -6.60 -5.37 22.85
N CYS A 226 -6.83 -5.51 21.54
CA CYS A 226 -5.89 -5.17 20.48
C CYS A 226 -5.59 -3.69 20.45
N VAL A 227 -6.61 -2.82 20.42
CA VAL A 227 -6.41 -1.36 20.43
C VAL A 227 -5.67 -0.93 21.69
N SER A 228 -6.09 -1.42 22.85
CA SER A 228 -5.46 -1.12 24.14
C SER A 228 -4.01 -1.59 24.23
N LYS A 229 -3.70 -2.81 23.76
CA LYS A 229 -2.34 -3.36 23.73
C LYS A 229 -1.46 -2.61 22.73
N THR A 230 -1.98 -2.30 21.54
CA THR A 230 -1.24 -1.56 20.50
C THR A 230 -0.85 -0.18 21.01
N ASN A 231 -1.80 0.58 21.57
CA ASN A 231 -1.52 1.88 22.18
C ASN A 231 -0.45 1.79 23.28
N ARG A 232 -0.50 0.76 24.13
CA ARG A 232 0.54 0.55 25.16
C ARG A 232 1.92 0.28 24.56
N VAL A 233 2.00 -0.52 23.50
CA VAL A 233 3.28 -0.87 22.86
C VAL A 233 3.86 0.34 22.12
N ILE A 234 3.04 1.13 21.41
CA ILE A 234 3.43 2.39 20.76
C ILE A 234 3.97 3.40 21.78
N THR A 235 3.22 3.65 22.87
CA THR A 235 3.66 4.57 23.93
C THR A 235 4.94 4.09 24.61
N ARG A 236 5.07 2.78 24.88
CA ARG A 236 6.29 2.21 25.49
C ARG A 236 7.50 2.35 24.57
N ALA A 237 7.30 2.27 23.26
CA ALA A 237 8.33 2.46 22.27
C ALA A 237 8.77 3.94 22.14
N GLY A 238 8.11 4.87 22.84
CA GLY A 238 8.44 6.30 22.75
C GLY A 238 7.90 6.96 21.47
N ILE A 239 6.90 6.36 20.84
CA ILE A 239 6.26 6.89 19.63
C ILE A 239 5.03 7.68 20.06
N ALA A 240 4.96 8.94 19.66
CA ALA A 240 3.79 9.78 19.92
C ALA A 240 2.64 9.43 18.97
N SER A 241 1.42 9.37 19.52
CA SER A 241 0.20 9.17 18.73
C SER A 241 -0.44 10.50 18.35
N LEU A 242 -0.84 10.62 17.09
CA LEU A 242 -1.59 11.73 16.53
C LEU A 242 -3.07 11.36 16.46
N ARG A 243 -3.93 12.15 17.11
CA ARG A 243 -5.38 12.00 17.04
C ARG A 243 -5.91 12.65 15.76
N CYS A 244 -7.12 12.29 15.35
CA CYS A 244 -7.66 12.77 14.09
C CYS A 244 -7.77 14.30 14.10
N GLU A 245 -8.35 14.86 15.15
CA GLU A 245 -8.51 16.31 15.36
C GLU A 245 -7.18 17.09 15.38
N ASP A 246 -6.07 16.41 15.63
CA ASP A 246 -4.75 17.03 15.62
C ASP A 246 -4.11 17.06 14.22
N ILE A 247 -4.64 16.32 13.22
CA ILE A 247 -4.09 16.29 11.85
C ILE A 247 -4.34 17.60 11.14
N ALA A 248 -5.55 18.15 11.24
CA ALA A 248 -5.86 19.45 10.65
C ALA A 248 -4.99 20.53 11.28
N GLY A 249 -4.33 21.32 10.44
CA GLY A 249 -3.42 22.38 10.86
C GLY A 249 -2.05 21.92 11.35
N THR A 250 -1.82 20.62 11.56
CA THR A 250 -0.46 20.10 11.81
C THR A 250 0.34 20.17 10.51
N THR A 251 1.47 20.86 10.56
CA THR A 251 2.46 20.86 9.48
C THR A 251 3.41 19.68 9.63
N LEU A 252 4.14 19.35 8.56
CA LEU A 252 5.21 18.34 8.63
C LEU A 252 6.23 18.67 9.73
N GLY A 253 6.64 19.94 9.87
CA GLY A 253 7.61 20.34 10.90
C GLY A 253 7.08 20.17 12.32
N GLU A 254 5.79 20.44 12.53
CA GLU A 254 5.10 20.15 13.79
C GLU A 254 5.08 18.64 14.07
N ALA A 255 4.69 17.84 13.07
CA ALA A 255 4.64 16.40 13.16
C ALA A 255 6.02 15.80 13.48
N MET A 256 7.07 16.26 12.79
CA MET A 256 8.46 15.87 13.06
C MET A 256 8.88 16.21 14.50
N ARG A 257 8.54 17.40 14.99
CA ARG A 257 8.88 17.80 16.37
C ARG A 257 8.17 16.95 17.41
N ARG A 258 6.89 16.61 17.18
CA ARG A 258 6.12 15.73 18.07
C ARG A 258 6.64 14.30 18.08
N GLY A 259 7.09 13.81 16.92
CA GLY A 259 7.60 12.44 16.75
C GLY A 259 9.10 12.28 16.95
N ALA A 260 9.83 13.34 17.33
CA ALA A 260 11.29 13.33 17.40
C ALA A 260 11.82 12.16 18.25
N GLN A 261 12.75 11.39 17.70
CA GLN A 261 13.39 10.29 18.42
C GLN A 261 14.73 10.74 19.03
N PRO A 262 15.24 10.04 20.07
CA PRO A 262 16.36 10.53 20.87
C PRO A 262 17.67 10.76 20.13
N LYS A 263 17.96 10.00 19.06
CA LYS A 263 19.24 10.09 18.33
C LYS A 263 19.10 10.65 16.92
N GLY A 264 17.88 10.87 16.43
CA GLY A 264 17.65 11.34 15.07
C GLY A 264 16.27 10.95 14.54
N GLY A 265 15.87 11.56 13.43
CA GLY A 265 14.60 11.26 12.77
C GLY A 265 13.35 11.54 13.62
N SER A 266 12.20 11.22 13.04
CA SER A 266 10.90 11.43 13.67
C SER A 266 9.94 10.30 13.32
N VAL A 267 9.22 9.78 14.32
CA VAL A 267 8.22 8.73 14.18
C VAL A 267 6.93 9.16 14.87
N LEU A 268 5.82 9.13 14.13
CA LEU A 268 4.48 9.30 14.68
C LEU A 268 3.61 8.10 14.35
N ALA A 269 2.60 7.85 15.19
CA ALA A 269 1.57 6.86 14.91
C ALA A 269 0.19 7.54 14.82
N THR A 270 -0.70 7.02 13.99
CA THR A 270 -2.12 7.41 13.97
C THR A 270 -2.98 6.19 13.70
N TRP A 271 -4.26 6.25 14.05
CA TRP A 271 -5.21 5.17 13.77
C TRP A 271 -5.82 5.34 12.37
N ALA A 272 -6.15 4.22 11.73
CA ALA A 272 -6.80 4.17 10.41
C ALA A 272 -8.11 4.96 10.37
N GLY A 273 -8.80 5.14 11.50
CA GLY A 273 -9.97 6.03 11.59
C GLY A 273 -9.68 7.51 11.30
N CYS A 274 -8.41 7.90 11.22
CA CYS A 274 -7.95 9.23 10.84
C CYS A 274 -7.39 9.29 9.40
N VAL A 275 -7.54 8.20 8.62
CA VAL A 275 -6.98 8.04 7.28
C VAL A 275 -8.07 7.51 6.36
N ASP A 276 -8.36 8.24 5.28
CA ASP A 276 -9.23 7.72 4.22
C ASP A 276 -8.41 6.84 3.28
N PHE A 277 -8.64 5.53 3.30
CA PHE A 277 -7.90 4.60 2.45
C PHE A 277 -8.34 4.62 0.98
N ASN A 278 -9.48 5.24 0.66
CA ASN A 278 -10.03 5.32 -0.70
C ASN A 278 -9.98 3.97 -1.44
N TRP A 279 -10.47 2.91 -0.82
CA TRP A 279 -10.40 1.58 -1.42
C TRP A 279 -11.29 1.45 -2.66
N ASP A 280 -10.78 0.80 -3.71
CA ASP A 280 -11.50 0.57 -4.96
C ASP A 280 -11.31 -0.87 -5.46
N ALA A 281 -12.38 -1.67 -5.35
CA ALA A 281 -12.41 -3.07 -5.72
C ALA A 281 -12.08 -3.34 -7.20
N ASP A 282 -12.28 -2.36 -8.08
CA ASP A 282 -12.17 -2.55 -9.53
C ASP A 282 -10.72 -2.53 -10.01
N ILE A 283 -9.77 -2.17 -9.14
CA ILE A 283 -8.33 -2.17 -9.41
C ILE A 283 -7.80 -3.60 -9.28
N LYS A 284 -8.02 -4.46 -10.28
CA LYS A 284 -7.61 -5.88 -10.22
C LYS A 284 -6.54 -6.21 -11.24
N CYS A 285 -5.63 -7.13 -10.88
CA CYS A 285 -4.71 -7.73 -11.85
C CYS A 285 -5.41 -8.83 -12.69
N TYR A 286 -6.43 -9.47 -12.14
CA TYR A 286 -7.16 -10.62 -12.71
C TYR A 286 -8.69 -10.47 -12.56
N GLY A 287 -9.43 -11.50 -12.96
CA GLY A 287 -10.83 -11.69 -12.57
C GLY A 287 -11.85 -11.32 -13.65
N ALA A 288 -11.45 -10.58 -14.67
CA ALA A 288 -12.36 -10.19 -15.73
C ALA A 288 -12.81 -11.39 -16.61
N ALA A 289 -11.96 -12.41 -16.76
CA ALA A 289 -12.33 -13.67 -17.41
C ALA A 289 -13.34 -14.48 -16.58
N MET A 290 -13.13 -14.59 -15.26
CA MET A 290 -14.07 -15.29 -14.38
C MET A 290 -15.40 -14.56 -14.25
N GLN A 291 -15.40 -13.22 -14.24
CA GLN A 291 -16.63 -12.43 -14.27
C GLN A 291 -17.38 -12.63 -15.59
N ALA A 292 -16.69 -12.59 -16.73
CA ALA A 292 -17.31 -12.86 -18.02
C ALA A 292 -17.86 -14.29 -18.11
N ALA A 293 -17.14 -15.28 -17.56
CA ALA A 293 -17.61 -16.67 -17.50
C ALA A 293 -18.84 -16.81 -16.58
N SER A 294 -18.84 -16.18 -15.40
CA SER A 294 -19.99 -16.15 -14.51
C SER A 294 -21.21 -15.53 -15.20
N GLN A 295 -21.05 -14.38 -15.84
CA GLN A 295 -22.13 -13.71 -16.59
C GLN A 295 -22.62 -14.55 -17.77
N ALA A 296 -21.73 -15.23 -18.49
CA ALA A 296 -22.10 -16.13 -19.57
C ALA A 296 -22.91 -17.32 -19.04
N VAL A 297 -22.54 -17.87 -17.88
CA VAL A 297 -23.26 -18.98 -17.25
C VAL A 297 -24.60 -18.53 -16.71
N ASP A 298 -24.70 -17.38 -16.08
CA ASP A 298 -25.98 -16.80 -15.63
C ASP A 298 -26.90 -16.54 -16.83
N GLY A 299 -26.34 -16.10 -17.96
CA GLY A 299 -27.06 -15.95 -19.22
C GLY A 299 -27.56 -17.30 -19.78
N LEU A 300 -26.77 -18.36 -19.62
CA LEU A 300 -27.11 -19.71 -20.06
C LEU A 300 -28.04 -20.45 -19.09
N GLN A 301 -28.04 -20.16 -17.79
CA GLN A 301 -29.02 -20.72 -16.84
C GLN A 301 -30.43 -20.26 -17.16
N ASN A 302 -30.56 -19.10 -17.82
CA ASN A 302 -31.83 -18.64 -18.38
C ASN A 302 -32.23 -19.35 -19.68
N GLN A 303 -31.38 -20.27 -20.19
CA GLN A 303 -31.70 -21.19 -21.26
C GLN A 303 -31.78 -22.61 -20.68
N GLU A 304 -32.94 -23.27 -20.75
CA GLU A 304 -33.22 -24.62 -20.20
C GLU A 304 -32.30 -25.76 -20.74
N GLU A 305 -31.24 -25.46 -21.50
CA GLU A 305 -30.41 -26.45 -22.20
C GLU A 305 -29.00 -26.66 -21.60
N LEU A 306 -28.63 -26.03 -20.48
CA LEU A 306 -27.36 -26.37 -19.83
C LEU A 306 -27.46 -27.70 -19.09
N GLY A 307 -26.77 -28.71 -19.62
CA GLY A 307 -26.61 -30.01 -18.95
C GLY A 307 -25.97 -29.88 -17.55
N PRO A 308 -26.29 -30.80 -16.62
CA PRO A 308 -25.97 -30.70 -15.19
C PRO A 308 -24.46 -30.57 -14.85
N ASP A 309 -23.57 -30.92 -15.78
CA ASP A 309 -22.13 -30.97 -15.52
C ASP A 309 -21.48 -29.58 -15.38
N LEU A 310 -21.86 -28.58 -16.20
CA LEU A 310 -21.17 -27.28 -16.18
C LEU A 310 -21.53 -26.44 -14.94
N ALA A 311 -22.80 -26.50 -14.52
CA ALA A 311 -23.27 -25.85 -13.30
C ALA A 311 -22.56 -26.40 -12.05
N SER A 312 -22.29 -27.71 -12.01
CA SER A 312 -21.59 -28.35 -10.89
C SER A 312 -20.13 -27.90 -10.74
N VAL A 313 -19.45 -27.58 -11.85
CA VAL A 313 -18.04 -27.15 -11.85
C VAL A 313 -17.88 -25.73 -11.33
N LEU A 314 -18.84 -24.85 -11.65
CA LEU A 314 -18.84 -23.46 -11.18
C LEU A 314 -19.30 -23.36 -9.72
N ASP A 315 -20.26 -24.20 -9.31
CA ASP A 315 -20.63 -24.35 -7.91
C ASP A 315 -19.46 -24.91 -7.08
N PHE A 316 -18.68 -25.86 -7.64
CA PHE A 316 -17.45 -26.35 -6.99
C PHE A 316 -16.38 -25.27 -6.87
N ALA A 317 -16.12 -24.50 -7.93
CA ALA A 317 -15.13 -23.41 -7.92
C ALA A 317 -15.49 -22.26 -6.96
N SER A 318 -16.77 -22.05 -6.67
CA SER A 318 -17.25 -21.01 -5.76
C SER A 318 -17.37 -21.46 -4.30
N ARG A 319 -17.49 -22.76 -4.03
CA ARG A 319 -17.68 -23.31 -2.67
C ARG A 319 -16.41 -23.85 -2.00
N GLU A 320 -15.37 -24.27 -2.74
CA GLU A 320 -14.14 -24.75 -2.11
C GLU A 320 -13.19 -23.62 -1.70
N GLN A 321 -12.69 -23.72 -0.47
CA GLN A 321 -11.56 -22.91 0.00
C GLN A 321 -10.29 -23.23 -0.82
N PRO A 322 -9.36 -22.26 -0.99
CA PRO A 322 -8.28 -22.26 -1.99
C PRO A 322 -7.17 -23.33 -1.80
N HIS A 323 -7.39 -24.40 -1.05
CA HIS A 323 -6.34 -25.36 -0.71
C HIS A 323 -5.96 -26.35 -1.82
N ASN A 324 -6.71 -26.42 -2.93
CA ASN A 324 -6.45 -27.39 -3.99
C ASN A 324 -6.56 -26.81 -5.41
N GLY A 325 -5.88 -25.68 -5.67
CA GLY A 325 -5.83 -25.06 -7.01
C GLY A 325 -5.43 -26.03 -8.14
N SER A 326 -4.64 -27.07 -7.85
CA SER A 326 -4.27 -28.11 -8.82
C SER A 326 -5.44 -29.01 -9.24
N ALA A 327 -6.41 -29.27 -8.36
CA ALA A 327 -7.60 -30.05 -8.70
C ALA A 327 -8.55 -29.25 -9.59
N VAL A 328 -8.72 -27.96 -9.30
CA VAL A 328 -9.51 -27.02 -10.11
C VAL A 328 -8.88 -26.85 -11.50
N GLU A 329 -7.56 -26.64 -11.58
CA GLU A 329 -6.84 -26.58 -12.87
C GLU A 329 -6.99 -27.90 -13.66
N GLY A 330 -6.84 -29.05 -12.98
CA GLY A 330 -7.02 -30.37 -13.60
C GLY A 330 -8.43 -30.62 -14.10
N ALA A 331 -9.46 -30.16 -13.39
CA ALA A 331 -10.86 -30.27 -13.81
C ALA A 331 -11.16 -29.36 -15.02
N LEU A 332 -10.79 -28.08 -14.93
CA LEU A 332 -10.92 -27.11 -16.03
C LEU A 332 -10.18 -27.58 -17.29
N ARG A 333 -8.96 -28.12 -17.13
CA ARG A 333 -8.18 -28.63 -18.27
C ARG A 333 -8.79 -29.85 -18.95
N ARG A 334 -9.50 -30.70 -18.19
CA ARG A 334 -10.11 -31.93 -18.73
C ARG A 334 -11.44 -31.67 -19.41
N GLN A 335 -12.23 -30.74 -18.88
CA GLN A 335 -13.61 -30.55 -19.31
C GLN A 335 -13.77 -29.44 -20.35
N LEU A 336 -12.88 -28.44 -20.39
CA LEU A 336 -12.96 -27.40 -21.42
C LEU A 336 -12.35 -27.89 -22.75
N PRO A 337 -13.07 -27.73 -23.87
CA PRO A 337 -12.50 -28.02 -25.19
C PRO A 337 -11.27 -27.11 -25.44
N ALA A 338 -10.36 -27.57 -26.31
CA ALA A 338 -8.99 -27.03 -26.40
C ALA A 338 -8.93 -25.55 -26.82
N ASP A 339 -9.94 -25.10 -27.56
CA ASP A 339 -10.24 -23.71 -27.91
C ASP A 339 -10.67 -22.88 -26.69
N HIS A 340 -11.55 -23.39 -25.83
CA HIS A 340 -11.92 -22.73 -24.57
C HIS A 340 -10.78 -22.70 -23.56
N ARG A 341 -9.90 -23.71 -23.55
CA ARG A 341 -8.66 -23.69 -22.74
C ARG A 341 -7.71 -22.56 -23.14
N ARG A 342 -7.65 -22.20 -24.42
CA ARG A 342 -6.90 -21.03 -24.87
C ARG A 342 -7.55 -19.74 -24.36
N LEU A 343 -8.87 -19.59 -24.49
CA LEU A 343 -9.60 -18.41 -24.01
C LEU A 343 -9.46 -18.20 -22.49
N PHE A 344 -9.56 -19.27 -21.69
CA PHE A 344 -9.51 -19.16 -20.22
C PHE A 344 -8.13 -18.72 -19.69
N MET A 345 -7.05 -19.05 -20.39
CA MET A 345 -5.68 -18.66 -20.00
C MET A 345 -5.19 -17.40 -20.73
N ALA A 346 -5.80 -17.03 -21.86
CA ALA A 346 -5.22 -16.04 -22.76
C ALA A 346 -5.46 -14.59 -22.37
N GLU A 347 -6.55 -14.19 -21.69
CA GLU A 347 -7.03 -12.85 -22.03
C GLU A 347 -6.96 -11.68 -21.05
N MET A 348 -6.72 -11.79 -19.75
CA MET A 348 -6.51 -10.56 -18.95
C MET A 348 -5.56 -10.79 -17.77
N SER A 349 -4.38 -10.17 -17.82
CA SER A 349 -3.50 -10.01 -16.66
C SER A 349 -2.82 -8.65 -16.70
N CYS A 350 -2.46 -8.13 -15.53
CA CYS A 350 -1.74 -6.85 -15.42
C CYS A 350 -0.33 -6.82 -16.01
N TYR A 351 0.17 -7.93 -16.56
CA TYR A 351 1.46 -8.07 -17.22
C TYR A 351 1.40 -8.92 -18.50
N GLY A 352 0.21 -9.06 -19.10
CA GLY A 352 -0.03 -9.81 -20.33
C GLY A 352 0.39 -9.05 -21.59
N SER A 353 -0.42 -9.16 -22.64
CA SER A 353 -0.24 -8.35 -23.84
C SER A 353 -0.38 -6.85 -23.51
N GLU A 354 0.09 -5.97 -24.39
CA GLU A 354 -0.10 -4.52 -24.19
C GLU A 354 -1.58 -4.15 -24.06
N HIS A 355 -2.45 -4.82 -24.81
CA HIS A 355 -3.90 -4.66 -24.70
C HIS A 355 -4.39 -5.04 -23.29
N ASP A 356 -4.00 -6.21 -22.78
CA ASP A 356 -4.44 -6.71 -21.46
C ASP A 356 -3.95 -5.79 -20.35
N ARG A 357 -2.68 -5.35 -20.45
CA ARG A 357 -2.08 -4.40 -19.50
C ARG A 357 -2.89 -3.10 -19.50
N GLN A 358 -3.16 -2.50 -20.65
CA GLN A 358 -3.98 -1.29 -20.72
C GLN A 358 -5.37 -1.49 -20.11
N GLN A 359 -5.98 -2.66 -20.34
CA GLN A 359 -7.29 -2.99 -19.79
C GLN A 359 -7.27 -3.09 -18.26
N ALA A 360 -6.26 -3.74 -17.68
CA ALA A 360 -6.07 -3.87 -16.23
C ALA A 360 -5.66 -2.55 -15.56
N PHE A 361 -4.82 -1.73 -16.22
CA PHE A 361 -4.36 -0.45 -15.69
C PHE A 361 -5.39 0.67 -15.80
N ARG A 362 -6.38 0.56 -16.70
CA ARG A 362 -7.40 1.60 -16.90
C ARG A 362 -8.21 1.89 -15.61
N PRO A 363 -8.76 0.90 -14.87
CA PRO A 363 -9.38 1.15 -13.57
C PRO A 363 -8.47 1.87 -12.60
N LEU A 364 -7.21 1.43 -12.46
CA LEU A 364 -6.21 2.08 -11.59
C LEU A 364 -6.02 3.56 -11.95
N TRP A 365 -5.85 3.88 -13.23
CA TRP A 365 -5.62 5.25 -13.67
C TRP A 365 -6.86 6.13 -13.53
N ASN A 366 -8.05 5.59 -13.82
CA ASN A 366 -9.30 6.31 -13.57
C ASN A 366 -9.47 6.63 -12.08
N TYR A 367 -9.17 5.66 -11.21
CA TYR A 367 -9.16 5.84 -9.76
C TYR A 367 -8.17 6.92 -9.32
N MET A 368 -6.90 6.79 -9.73
CA MET A 368 -5.84 7.74 -9.37
C MET A 368 -6.16 9.15 -9.87
N ASP A 369 -6.68 9.30 -11.09
CA ASP A 369 -7.08 10.60 -11.63
C ASP A 369 -8.27 11.18 -10.86
N LYS A 370 -9.29 10.38 -10.55
CA LYS A 370 -10.45 10.82 -9.76
C LYS A 370 -10.03 11.34 -8.38
N LEU A 371 -9.10 10.66 -7.72
CA LEU A 371 -8.64 11.01 -6.38
C LEU A 371 -7.62 12.15 -6.38
N CYS A 372 -6.61 12.10 -7.25
CA CYS A 372 -5.44 12.98 -7.20
C CYS A 372 -5.55 14.26 -8.06
N ASN A 373 -6.56 14.36 -8.93
CA ASN A 373 -6.75 15.51 -9.84
C ASN A 373 -7.98 16.37 -9.55
N THR A 374 -8.48 16.31 -8.32
CA THR A 374 -9.53 17.19 -7.80
C THR A 374 -9.14 18.68 -7.89
N ALA A 375 -10.13 19.57 -7.77
CA ALA A 375 -9.89 21.02 -7.82
C ALA A 375 -9.18 21.55 -6.56
N LYS A 376 -9.42 20.87 -5.43
CA LYS A 376 -8.82 21.12 -4.12
C LYS A 376 -8.22 19.82 -3.60
N PRO A 377 -7.17 19.85 -2.77
CA PRO A 377 -6.66 18.64 -2.14
C PRO A 377 -7.81 17.84 -1.51
N PRO A 378 -7.89 16.52 -1.71
CA PRO A 378 -8.81 15.68 -0.95
C PRO A 378 -8.66 15.99 0.53
N HIS A 379 -9.78 16.11 1.23
CA HIS A 379 -9.80 16.39 2.67
C HIS A 379 -9.14 17.73 3.07
N GLU A 380 -9.02 18.73 2.18
CA GLU A 380 -8.41 20.04 2.51
C GLU A 380 -9.00 20.68 3.78
N ASN A 381 -10.31 20.48 4.03
CA ASN A 381 -11.02 21.00 5.21
C ASN A 381 -11.43 19.90 6.20
N LYS A 382 -10.82 18.72 6.12
CA LYS A 382 -11.11 17.62 7.05
C LYS A 382 -9.85 17.26 7.82
N ASP A 383 -10.06 16.69 9.00
CA ASP A 383 -9.00 16.32 9.94
C ASP A 383 -8.33 14.99 9.57
N TRP A 384 -8.33 14.60 8.30
CA TRP A 384 -7.95 13.25 7.87
C TRP A 384 -6.77 13.28 6.90
N LEU A 385 -5.92 12.27 7.01
CA LEU A 385 -5.01 11.88 5.92
C LEU A 385 -5.80 11.12 4.86
N TRP A 386 -5.18 10.91 3.71
CA TRP A 386 -5.78 10.08 2.67
C TRP A 386 -4.71 9.34 1.89
N VAL A 387 -5.09 8.15 1.43
CA VAL A 387 -4.23 7.20 0.71
C VAL A 387 -4.76 7.05 -0.71
N ALA A 388 -3.85 7.10 -1.67
CA ALA A 388 -4.05 6.61 -3.02
C ALA A 388 -3.45 5.20 -3.11
N GLN A 389 -4.30 4.20 -3.33
CA GLN A 389 -3.86 2.81 -3.43
C GLN A 389 -3.29 2.52 -4.82
N ALA A 390 -1.97 2.41 -4.88
CA ALA A 390 -1.19 2.21 -6.10
C ALA A 390 -0.69 0.75 -6.19
N HIS A 391 -1.57 -0.20 -5.88
CA HIS A 391 -1.33 -1.64 -5.95
C HIS A 391 -2.58 -2.38 -6.44
N TRP A 392 -2.44 -3.67 -6.74
CA TRP A 392 -3.56 -4.51 -7.19
C TRP A 392 -4.40 -4.99 -6.01
N GLN A 393 -5.71 -4.95 -6.18
CA GLN A 393 -6.69 -5.53 -5.26
C GLN A 393 -7.03 -6.95 -5.69
N TYR A 394 -7.31 -7.80 -4.71
CA TYR A 394 -7.60 -9.21 -4.93
C TYR A 394 -8.84 -9.64 -4.16
N ASP A 395 -9.79 -10.22 -4.89
CA ASP A 395 -10.91 -10.98 -4.33
C ASP A 395 -10.69 -12.48 -4.54
N GLY A 396 -11.63 -13.31 -4.08
CA GLY A 396 -11.53 -14.77 -4.21
C GLY A 396 -11.36 -15.24 -5.66
N ALA A 397 -12.04 -14.61 -6.62
CA ALA A 397 -11.91 -14.93 -8.05
C ALA A 397 -10.52 -14.56 -8.59
N SER A 398 -10.02 -13.38 -8.25
CA SER A 398 -8.68 -12.92 -8.66
C SER A 398 -7.58 -13.79 -8.07
N ILE A 399 -7.74 -14.22 -6.81
CA ILE A 399 -6.83 -15.15 -6.13
C ILE A 399 -6.84 -16.52 -6.84
N ALA A 400 -8.02 -17.05 -7.17
CA ALA A 400 -8.15 -18.33 -7.86
C ALA A 400 -7.48 -18.28 -9.25
N GLU A 401 -7.75 -17.24 -10.04
CA GLU A 401 -7.15 -17.04 -11.35
C GLU A 401 -5.62 -16.85 -11.25
N GLY A 402 -5.17 -15.97 -10.36
CA GLY A 402 -3.74 -15.74 -10.12
C GLY A 402 -3.02 -17.02 -9.69
N THR A 403 -3.65 -17.84 -8.85
CA THR A 403 -3.12 -19.14 -8.42
C THR A 403 -3.01 -20.12 -9.59
N ALA A 404 -4.04 -20.21 -10.44
CA ALA A 404 -4.02 -21.03 -11.64
C ALA A 404 -2.91 -20.59 -12.63
N ARG A 405 -2.54 -19.30 -12.60
CA ARG A 405 -1.42 -18.73 -13.38
C ARG A 405 -0.06 -18.91 -12.69
N GLY A 406 -0.01 -19.53 -11.51
CA GLY A 406 1.20 -19.67 -10.70
C GLY A 406 1.78 -18.31 -10.30
N SER A 407 0.91 -17.34 -10.00
CA SER A 407 1.29 -15.99 -9.57
C SER A 407 1.10 -15.76 -8.08
N CYS A 408 1.42 -14.54 -7.64
CA CYS A 408 1.34 -14.05 -6.27
C CYS A 408 1.39 -12.52 -6.31
N ILE A 409 1.01 -11.85 -5.20
CA ILE A 409 1.00 -10.38 -5.11
C ILE A 409 2.35 -9.76 -5.49
N LEU A 410 3.46 -10.26 -4.91
CA LEU A 410 4.80 -9.70 -5.18
C LEU A 410 5.21 -9.79 -6.65
N LYS A 411 4.86 -10.91 -7.30
CA LYS A 411 5.17 -11.19 -8.71
C LYS A 411 4.29 -10.36 -9.63
N ASP A 412 3.05 -10.11 -9.25
CA ASP A 412 2.13 -9.26 -10.00
C ASP A 412 2.60 -7.80 -9.98
N SER A 413 2.98 -7.30 -8.81
CA SER A 413 3.58 -5.96 -8.68
C SER A 413 4.88 -5.84 -9.49
N GLN A 414 5.74 -6.86 -9.44
CA GLN A 414 7.00 -6.87 -10.20
C GLN A 414 6.77 -6.92 -11.71
N ARG A 415 5.95 -7.86 -12.20
CA ARG A 415 5.77 -8.09 -13.64
C ARG A 415 4.95 -6.99 -14.31
N SER A 416 4.00 -6.39 -13.59
CA SER A 416 3.20 -5.29 -14.12
C SER A 416 3.97 -3.97 -14.19
N ASP A 417 5.10 -3.86 -13.49
CA ASP A 417 5.84 -2.61 -13.30
C ASP A 417 4.99 -1.48 -12.69
N ILE A 418 3.97 -1.81 -11.89
CA ILE A 418 3.02 -0.82 -11.34
C ILE A 418 3.74 0.32 -10.59
N ASN A 419 4.68 0.01 -9.69
CA ASN A 419 5.43 1.01 -8.92
C ASN A 419 6.23 1.96 -9.84
N LYS A 420 6.84 1.43 -10.90
CA LYS A 420 7.54 2.23 -11.90
C LYS A 420 6.58 3.12 -12.67
N GLN A 421 5.45 2.58 -13.14
CA GLN A 421 4.46 3.34 -13.92
C GLN A 421 3.85 4.48 -13.09
N VAL A 422 3.57 4.24 -11.81
CA VAL A 422 3.12 5.29 -10.88
C VAL A 422 4.19 6.38 -10.74
N ALA A 423 5.46 6.00 -10.55
CA ALA A 423 6.57 6.96 -10.47
C ALA A 423 6.68 7.81 -11.74
N ASP A 424 6.57 7.20 -12.92
CA ASP A 424 6.61 7.90 -14.21
C ASP A 424 5.45 8.91 -14.35
N LYS A 425 4.23 8.54 -13.91
CA LYS A 425 3.06 9.44 -13.93
C LYS A 425 3.20 10.62 -12.96
N ILE A 426 3.76 10.38 -11.77
CA ILE A 426 4.07 11.46 -10.81
C ILE A 426 5.06 12.44 -11.44
N ARG A 427 6.16 11.95 -12.03
CA ARG A 427 7.17 12.79 -12.70
C ARG A 427 6.61 13.57 -13.91
N ALA A 428 5.71 12.95 -14.66
CA ALA A 428 5.01 13.59 -15.76
C ALA A 428 4.06 14.72 -15.31
N GLY A 429 3.89 14.92 -13.99
CA GLY A 429 2.99 15.93 -13.44
C GLY A 429 1.51 15.59 -13.68
N GLN A 430 1.18 14.30 -13.83
CA GLN A 430 -0.19 13.86 -14.08
C GLN A 430 -1.11 14.13 -12.87
N TYR A 431 -0.57 14.25 -11.66
CA TYR A 431 -1.34 14.43 -10.43
C TYR A 431 -1.19 15.84 -9.86
N LYS A 432 -2.30 16.45 -9.41
CA LYS A 432 -2.30 17.77 -8.75
C LYS A 432 -2.04 17.67 -7.24
N HIS A 433 -2.53 16.60 -6.64
CA HIS A 433 -2.50 16.38 -5.20
C HIS A 433 -1.98 14.98 -4.91
N LEU A 434 -1.14 14.86 -3.89
CA LEU A 434 -0.69 13.59 -3.32
C LEU A 434 -0.59 13.76 -1.80
N ASN A 435 -0.92 12.70 -1.08
CA ASN A 435 -0.65 12.51 0.34
C ASN A 435 0.02 11.14 0.48
N ILE A 436 -0.67 10.10 0.94
CA ILE A 436 -0.04 8.78 1.01
C ILE A 436 -0.23 8.04 -0.31
N VAL A 437 0.84 7.49 -0.88
CA VAL A 437 0.79 6.54 -1.99
C VAL A 437 1.12 5.17 -1.40
N GLU A 438 0.15 4.28 -1.35
CA GLU A 438 0.31 2.93 -0.79
C GLU A 438 0.63 1.92 -1.88
N VAL A 439 1.66 1.10 -1.67
CA VAL A 439 2.11 0.11 -2.65
C VAL A 439 2.40 -1.26 -2.03
N ASP A 440 2.23 -2.29 -2.84
CA ASP A 440 2.79 -3.62 -2.61
C ASP A 440 4.24 -3.67 -3.13
N HIS A 441 5.03 -4.57 -2.55
CA HIS A 441 6.40 -4.89 -2.94
C HIS A 441 7.28 -3.63 -3.03
N ILE A 442 7.31 -2.83 -1.97
CA ILE A 442 7.94 -1.51 -1.98
C ILE A 442 9.43 -1.53 -2.40
N CYS A 443 10.17 -2.59 -2.09
CA CYS A 443 11.56 -2.73 -2.52
C CYS A 443 11.74 -2.95 -4.02
N TYR A 444 10.67 -3.30 -4.74
CA TYR A 444 10.62 -3.22 -6.18
C TYR A 444 10.28 -1.80 -6.61
N LYS A 445 11.29 -1.05 -7.07
CA LYS A 445 11.15 0.31 -7.62
C LYS A 445 10.70 1.37 -6.59
N GLY A 446 10.76 1.06 -5.29
CA GLY A 446 10.46 2.02 -4.21
C GLY A 446 11.36 3.24 -4.25
N GLU A 447 12.66 3.07 -4.50
CA GLU A 447 13.60 4.20 -4.68
C GLU A 447 13.11 5.18 -5.75
N GLU A 448 12.79 4.65 -6.94
CA GLU A 448 12.34 5.45 -8.08
C GLU A 448 11.04 6.19 -7.75
N LEU A 449 10.13 5.54 -7.01
CA LEU A 449 8.85 6.10 -6.60
C LEU A 449 9.01 7.15 -5.48
N THR A 450 9.84 6.90 -4.47
CA THR A 450 10.18 7.87 -3.41
C THR A 450 10.84 9.11 -3.99
N THR A 451 11.75 8.96 -4.95
CA THR A 451 12.33 10.10 -5.67
C THR A 451 11.27 10.88 -6.43
N ALA A 452 10.36 10.20 -7.15
CA ALA A 452 9.28 10.88 -7.87
C ALA A 452 8.35 11.67 -6.93
N ILE A 453 8.01 11.11 -5.77
CA ILE A 453 7.21 11.78 -4.73
C ILE A 453 7.94 13.03 -4.19
N HIS A 454 9.25 12.96 -4.00
CA HIS A 454 10.03 14.10 -3.52
C HIS A 454 10.15 15.21 -4.59
N GLU A 455 10.39 14.83 -5.85
CA GLU A 455 10.38 15.74 -6.99
C GLU A 455 9.01 16.45 -7.12
N PHE A 456 7.91 15.72 -6.89
CA PHE A 456 6.57 16.30 -6.90
C PHE A 456 6.42 17.43 -5.88
N ILE A 457 6.84 17.23 -4.62
CA ILE A 457 6.69 18.28 -3.60
C ILE A 457 7.63 19.47 -3.86
N LEU A 458 8.86 19.22 -4.33
CA LEU A 458 9.78 20.28 -4.75
C LEU A 458 9.18 21.14 -5.86
N ASN A 459 8.62 20.50 -6.90
CA ASN A 459 7.96 21.20 -8.00
C ASN A 459 6.73 21.98 -7.54
N LYS A 460 5.96 21.45 -6.58
CA LYS A 460 4.80 22.14 -5.99
C LYS A 460 5.22 23.39 -5.21
N LEU A 461 6.34 23.33 -4.48
CA LEU A 461 6.88 24.45 -3.70
C LEU A 461 7.60 25.50 -4.56
N ALA A 462 8.20 25.09 -5.68
CA ALA A 462 8.93 25.99 -6.58
C ALA A 462 8.01 26.87 -7.45
N LYS A 463 6.77 26.43 -7.71
CA LYS A 463 5.79 27.25 -8.43
C LYS A 463 5.49 28.48 -7.57
N PRO A 464 5.63 29.71 -8.11
CA PRO A 464 5.11 30.88 -7.44
C PRO A 464 3.66 30.56 -7.13
N GLN A 465 3.27 30.60 -5.85
CA GLN A 465 1.85 30.58 -5.52
C GLN A 465 1.31 31.85 -6.17
N GLY A 466 0.80 31.69 -7.40
CA GLY A 466 0.39 32.79 -8.26
C GLY A 466 -0.45 33.68 -7.39
N LYS A 467 0.03 34.93 -7.20
CA LYS A 467 -0.38 35.88 -6.15
C LYS A 467 -1.74 35.44 -5.67
N PHE A 468 -1.83 34.85 -4.47
CA PHE A 468 -3.10 34.66 -3.81
C PHE A 468 -3.78 36.02 -4.02
N GLU A 469 -4.79 36.06 -4.89
CA GLU A 469 -5.67 37.19 -4.98
C GLU A 469 -6.27 37.15 -3.60
N THR A 470 -5.62 37.86 -2.69
CA THR A 470 -6.23 38.44 -1.53
C THR A 470 -7.42 39.16 -2.13
N LEU A 471 -8.56 38.45 -2.14
CA LEU A 471 -9.86 39.01 -1.89
C LEU A 471 -9.79 39.65 -0.49
N ALA A 472 -8.88 40.61 -0.32
CA ALA A 472 -9.11 41.75 0.50
C ALA A 472 -10.21 42.49 -0.27
N GLU A 473 -11.45 42.03 -0.05
CA GLU A 473 -12.52 43.00 -0.07
C GLU A 473 -12.04 44.17 0.78
N PRO A 474 -12.09 45.41 0.27
CA PRO A 474 -11.84 46.55 1.12
C PRO A 474 -12.88 46.47 2.23
N VAL A 475 -12.46 46.07 3.42
CA VAL A 475 -13.18 46.41 4.63
C VAL A 475 -13.16 47.93 4.65
N VAL A 476 -14.24 48.52 4.11
CA VAL A 476 -14.58 49.91 4.31
C VAL A 476 -14.83 50.03 5.81
N VAL A 477 -13.76 50.31 6.55
CA VAL A 477 -13.84 50.81 7.91
C VAL A 477 -14.37 52.24 7.77
N GLU A 478 -15.68 52.37 7.65
CA GLU A 478 -16.37 53.65 7.80
C GLU A 478 -16.39 53.99 9.30
N ARG A 479 -15.23 54.43 9.81
CA ARG A 479 -15.15 55.09 11.10
C ARG A 479 -15.75 56.49 10.96
N LEU A 480 -16.98 56.60 11.47
CA LEU A 480 -17.44 57.64 12.40
C LEU A 480 -16.48 58.84 12.55
N ALA A 481 -16.75 59.91 11.79
CA ALA A 481 -16.41 61.27 12.19
C ALA A 481 -17.18 62.29 11.34
N ARG A 482 -18.35 62.73 11.83
CA ARG A 482 -18.74 64.16 11.99
C ARG A 482 -20.24 64.29 12.22
N GLY A 483 -20.58 64.96 13.32
CA GLY A 483 -21.93 65.39 13.61
C GLY A 483 -22.35 66.65 12.86
N ARG A 484 -23.68 66.84 12.83
CA ARG A 484 -24.46 68.09 12.72
C ARG A 484 -24.13 69.05 11.55
N SER A 485 -25.04 69.13 10.58
CA SER A 485 -25.97 70.27 10.43
C SER A 485 -27.01 70.06 9.31
N VAL A 486 -28.28 70.16 9.70
CA VAL A 486 -29.44 70.79 9.05
C VAL A 486 -29.27 71.31 7.60
N MET A 487 -30.10 70.88 6.64
CA MET A 487 -31.22 71.67 6.07
C MET A 487 -31.95 70.91 4.94
N LEU A 488 -33.27 71.06 4.91
CA LEU A 488 -34.22 70.60 3.89
C LEU A 488 -33.85 71.11 2.48
N TRP A 489 -34.24 70.38 1.42
CA TRP A 489 -35.12 70.89 0.35
C TRP A 489 -35.68 69.73 -0.49
N ALA A 490 -36.94 69.90 -0.89
CA ALA A 490 -37.78 68.96 -1.59
C ALA A 490 -37.58 69.00 -3.13
N GLY A 491 -38.00 67.93 -3.80
CA GLY A 491 -38.71 68.04 -5.07
C GLY A 491 -38.15 67.27 -6.28
N PRO A 492 -39.00 66.97 -7.28
CA PRO A 492 -39.01 65.69 -8.00
C PRO A 492 -38.86 65.82 -9.55
N LEU A 493 -39.04 64.68 -10.24
CA LEU A 493 -39.68 64.51 -11.57
C LEU A 493 -38.81 64.29 -12.83
N LEU A 494 -39.39 63.47 -13.73
CA LEU A 494 -39.18 63.22 -15.19
C LEU A 494 -38.25 62.05 -15.59
N LEU A 495 -38.74 60.86 -15.99
CA LEU A 495 -39.41 60.45 -17.26
C LEU A 495 -38.66 60.89 -18.52
N VAL A 496 -38.19 59.93 -19.35
CA VAL A 496 -38.49 59.79 -20.79
C VAL A 496 -38.09 58.39 -21.29
N LEU A 497 -39.03 57.76 -21.99
CA LEU A 497 -38.94 56.55 -22.81
C LEU A 497 -38.43 56.86 -24.23
N GLY A 498 -37.89 55.84 -24.90
CA GLY A 498 -37.75 55.77 -26.36
C GLY A 498 -36.33 55.39 -26.79
N GLY A 499 -36.07 54.53 -27.75
CA GLY A 499 -36.94 53.88 -28.73
C GLY A 499 -36.06 53.13 -29.76
N PHE A 500 -36.71 52.19 -30.42
CA PHE A 500 -36.33 51.28 -31.49
C PHE A 500 -35.32 51.69 -32.59
N ALA A 501 -34.84 50.62 -33.26
CA ALA A 501 -34.52 50.45 -34.68
C ALA A 501 -33.00 50.36 -35.02
N SER A 502 -32.49 49.17 -35.35
CA SER A 502 -32.54 48.47 -36.66
C SER A 502 -31.37 48.86 -37.57
N GLY A 503 -30.58 47.88 -38.03
CA GLY A 503 -29.57 48.10 -39.06
C GLY A 503 -28.63 46.91 -39.26
N ALA A 504 -29.07 45.96 -40.09
CA ALA A 504 -28.29 44.84 -40.59
C ALA A 504 -27.12 45.28 -41.50
N THR A 505 -26.10 44.41 -41.68
CA THR A 505 -25.49 43.95 -42.96
C THR A 505 -24.18 43.17 -42.63
N VAL A 506 -24.17 41.84 -42.64
CA VAL A 506 -23.72 40.89 -43.71
C VAL A 506 -22.22 40.97 -44.09
N LEU A 507 -21.48 39.86 -43.86
CA LEU A 507 -20.65 39.11 -44.83
C LEU A 507 -19.80 38.05 -44.06
N LEU A 508 -20.16 36.76 -44.08
CA LEU A 508 -19.70 35.70 -45.01
C LEU A 508 -18.24 35.23 -44.81
N ARG A 509 -18.07 34.01 -44.25
CA ARG A 509 -17.33 32.94 -44.93
C ARG A 509 -17.70 31.55 -44.42
N ARG A 510 -18.32 30.78 -45.33
CA ARG A 510 -18.52 29.32 -45.27
C ARG A 510 -17.18 28.58 -45.46
N ARG A 511 -17.02 27.42 -44.82
CA ARG A 511 -16.67 26.19 -45.54
C ARG A 511 -17.23 24.95 -44.84
N LEU A 512 -17.95 24.18 -45.63
CA LEU A 512 -18.62 22.90 -45.36
C LEU A 512 -17.60 21.75 -45.39
N HIS A 513 -17.85 20.71 -44.59
CA HIS A 513 -17.91 19.35 -45.11
C HIS A 513 -18.97 18.51 -44.37
N ARG A 514 -20.05 18.21 -45.11
CA ARG A 514 -20.94 17.06 -44.89
C ARG A 514 -20.29 15.84 -45.54
N ARG A 515 -20.33 14.69 -44.88
CA ARG A 515 -20.51 13.39 -45.55
C ARG A 515 -21.64 12.64 -44.85
N THR A 516 -22.67 12.38 -45.64
CA THR A 516 -23.78 11.45 -45.43
C THR A 516 -23.39 10.09 -45.97
N CYS A 517 -23.76 9.01 -45.27
CA CYS A 517 -24.07 7.72 -45.87
C CYS A 517 -25.37 7.19 -45.24
N GLN A 518 -26.43 7.14 -46.05
CA GLN A 518 -27.49 6.13 -46.01
C GLN A 518 -26.82 4.75 -46.20
N GLY A 519 -27.30 3.59 -45.76
CA GLY A 519 -28.62 3.11 -45.34
C GLY A 519 -28.68 1.65 -45.83
N HIS A 520 -29.20 0.70 -45.03
CA HIS A 520 -29.91 -0.50 -45.51
C HIS A 520 -30.41 -1.33 -44.31
N HIS A 521 -31.73 -1.32 -44.14
CA HIS A 521 -32.51 -2.41 -43.55
C HIS A 521 -33.00 -3.31 -44.69
N PRO A 522 -33.25 -4.59 -44.41
CA PRO A 522 -34.42 -5.24 -44.96
C PRO A 522 -35.30 -5.86 -43.87
N ASP A 523 -36.57 -5.96 -44.26
CA ASP A 523 -37.74 -6.36 -43.50
C ASP A 523 -37.78 -7.85 -43.16
N GLY A 524 -38.53 -8.17 -42.11
CA GLY A 524 -38.93 -9.54 -41.75
C GLY A 524 -40.07 -9.52 -40.74
N ALA A 525 -41.30 -9.62 -41.26
CA ALA A 525 -42.57 -9.49 -40.56
C ALA A 525 -42.87 -10.60 -39.54
N GLY A 526 -43.59 -10.25 -38.47
CA GLY A 526 -44.15 -11.16 -37.48
C GLY A 526 -45.10 -10.44 -36.51
N THR A 527 -46.33 -10.17 -36.98
CA THR A 527 -47.58 -9.96 -36.21
C THR A 527 -47.80 -11.10 -35.20
N VAL A 528 -48.48 -11.04 -34.05
CA VAL A 528 -49.44 -10.16 -33.35
C VAL A 528 -49.60 -10.81 -31.95
N GLU A 529 -49.60 -10.07 -30.83
CA GLU A 529 -50.69 -9.87 -29.83
C GLU A 529 -49.92 -9.46 -28.55
N GLY A 530 -50.21 -8.42 -27.78
CA GLY A 530 -51.47 -7.75 -27.49
C GLY A 530 -51.68 -7.76 -25.97
N SER A 531 -51.08 -6.82 -25.21
CA SER A 531 -51.71 -6.27 -24.00
C SER A 531 -50.96 -5.02 -23.52
N ALA A 532 -51.60 -3.88 -23.74
CA ALA A 532 -51.29 -2.64 -23.04
C ALA A 532 -51.72 -2.76 -21.57
N SER A 533 -50.87 -2.29 -20.65
CA SER A 533 -51.40 -1.57 -19.50
C SER A 533 -50.45 -0.42 -19.16
N GLU A 534 -51.05 0.75 -19.11
CA GLU A 534 -50.49 2.03 -18.71
C GLU A 534 -50.05 2.01 -17.25
N ARG A 535 -48.94 2.70 -16.94
CA ARG A 535 -48.87 3.65 -15.82
C ARG A 535 -47.61 4.51 -15.91
N LEU A 536 -47.85 5.79 -16.21
CA LEU A 536 -47.03 6.93 -15.76
C LEU A 536 -46.98 6.95 -14.23
N VAL A 537 -45.82 7.22 -13.62
CA VAL A 537 -45.59 8.24 -12.58
C VAL A 537 -44.10 8.59 -12.53
N GLU A 538 -43.87 9.89 -12.37
CA GLU A 538 -42.63 10.67 -12.28
C GLU A 538 -41.72 10.42 -11.06
N CYS A 539 -40.46 10.83 -11.23
CA CYS A 539 -39.57 11.62 -10.36
C CYS A 539 -39.39 11.38 -8.84
N CYS A 540 -38.12 11.62 -8.47
CA CYS A 540 -37.56 12.13 -7.20
C CYS A 540 -36.97 11.13 -6.18
N SER A 541 -35.62 11.14 -6.15
CA SER A 541 -34.78 11.65 -5.04
C SER A 541 -34.62 10.87 -3.73
N SER A 542 -33.43 11.10 -3.16
CA SER A 542 -32.91 10.82 -1.79
C SER A 542 -32.36 9.41 -1.55
N ALA A 543 -31.03 9.24 -1.41
CA ALA A 543 -30.16 9.65 -0.30
C ALA A 543 -30.29 8.73 0.93
N ALA A 544 -29.24 7.93 1.18
CA ALA A 544 -28.67 7.65 2.50
C ALA A 544 -27.58 6.58 2.37
N SER A 545 -26.32 6.98 2.59
CA SER A 545 -25.23 6.29 3.29
C SER A 545 -23.93 7.03 3.00
#